data_AF-A0AAE2CG44-F1
#
_entry.id   AF-A0AAE2CG44-F1
#
_cell.length_a   1.000
_cell.length_b   1.000
_cell.length_c   1.000
_cell.angle_alpha   90.00
_cell.angle_beta   90.00
_cell.angle_gamma   90.00
#
_symmetry.space_group_name_H-M   'P 1'
#
loop_
_entity.id
_entity.type
_entity.pdbx_description
1 polymer ?
#
loop_
_entity_poly.entity_id
_entity_poly.type
_entity_poly.pdbx_seq_one_letter_code
_entity_poly.pdbx_strand_id
1 'polypeptide(L)'
;MKSDVADPVKDTSTEDRVESLWREAFLKSYKAMDKELRSHPNLDCFCSGSTAVTIVKQGSNLFMGNIGDSRAILGSKDSNDSMVAIQLTVDLKPDLPREAERIKRCKGRVFALQDEPEVQRVWLPFDDAPGLAMARAFGDFCLKEYGVISIPEFSHRVLSDQDKFVVLASDGVWDVLSNEEVVEIVSSAPTRSSAARILVESAAREWKAKYPTSKMDDCAVVCLFLDGKMDSESDYEEQGFSSATLQSNNHSGNVVESDDGQNSEPCLQRNFTVRSSEEHDQYRRVPVDVEAGENGGTEDQNWSGLEGVTRVNSLVQLPRFSEEKPRP
;
A
#
# COMPACT_ATOMS: atom_id res chain seq x y z
N MET A 1 -57.41 15.27 -27.94
CA MET A 1 -56.53 15.84 -26.90
C MET A 1 -55.51 14.76 -26.55
N LYS A 2 -54.29 14.88 -27.09
CA LYS A 2 -53.17 14.01 -26.73
C LYS A 2 -52.54 14.62 -25.48
N SER A 3 -52.40 13.82 -24.44
CA SER A 3 -51.69 14.14 -23.21
C SER A 3 -50.19 14.04 -23.48
N ASP A 4 -49.48 15.15 -23.34
CA ASP A 4 -48.02 15.19 -23.34
C ASP A 4 -47.51 14.50 -22.06
N VAL A 5 -46.82 13.37 -22.25
CA VAL A 5 -46.02 12.72 -21.22
C VAL A 5 -44.67 13.43 -21.23
N ALA A 6 -44.35 14.12 -20.13
CA ALA A 6 -43.04 14.70 -19.92
C ALA A 6 -42.04 13.58 -19.63
N ASP A 7 -41.02 13.45 -20.49
CA ASP A 7 -39.83 12.64 -20.22
C ASP A 7 -39.03 13.23 -19.05
N PRO A 8 -38.46 12.40 -18.15
CA PRO A 8 -37.59 12.89 -17.10
C PRO A 8 -36.23 13.22 -17.70
N VAL A 9 -35.89 14.51 -17.79
CA VAL A 9 -34.53 14.96 -18.02
C VAL A 9 -33.70 14.53 -16.80
N LYS A 10 -33.01 13.41 -16.96
CA LYS A 10 -32.19 12.76 -15.94
C LYS A 10 -31.04 13.69 -15.52
N ASP A 11 -30.72 13.64 -14.23
CA ASP A 11 -29.84 14.49 -13.42
C ASP A 11 -28.32 14.42 -13.79
N THR A 12 -27.97 14.29 -15.07
CA THR A 12 -26.57 14.12 -15.53
C THR A 12 -25.66 15.29 -15.16
N SER A 13 -26.20 16.50 -15.05
CA SER A 13 -25.39 17.69 -14.76
C SER A 13 -24.82 17.74 -13.34
N THR A 14 -25.42 17.03 -12.38
CA THR A 14 -24.99 17.04 -10.98
C THR A 14 -23.95 15.95 -10.73
N GLU A 15 -24.13 14.75 -11.28
CA GLU A 15 -23.13 13.67 -11.23
C GLU A 15 -21.81 14.08 -11.89
N ASP A 16 -21.85 14.68 -13.08
CA ASP A 16 -20.67 15.19 -13.78
C ASP A 16 -19.92 16.27 -12.97
N ARG A 17 -20.67 17.11 -12.24
CA ARG A 17 -20.10 18.13 -11.35
C ARG A 17 -19.41 17.50 -10.16
N VAL A 18 -20.01 16.49 -9.54
CA VAL A 18 -19.42 15.79 -8.39
C VAL A 18 -18.15 15.05 -8.80
N GLU A 19 -18.17 14.35 -9.95
CA GLU A 19 -16.97 13.70 -10.48
C GLU A 19 -15.85 14.73 -10.73
N SER A 20 -16.17 15.86 -11.37
CA SER A 20 -15.20 16.93 -11.65
C SER A 20 -14.58 17.50 -10.37
N LEU A 21 -15.40 17.75 -9.34
CA LEU A 21 -14.93 18.24 -8.03
C LEU A 21 -13.99 17.24 -7.36
N TRP A 22 -14.34 15.95 -7.36
CA TRP A 22 -13.47 14.91 -6.80
C TRP A 22 -12.18 14.75 -7.60
N ARG A 23 -12.25 14.75 -8.93
CA ARG A 23 -11.05 14.73 -9.79
C ARG A 23 -10.10 15.88 -9.46
N GLU A 24 -10.63 17.09 -9.28
CA GLU A 24 -9.83 18.25 -8.87
C GLU A 24 -9.27 18.09 -7.45
N ALA A 25 -10.07 17.57 -6.51
CA ALA A 25 -9.63 17.33 -5.14
C ALA A 25 -8.47 16.33 -5.07
N PHE A 26 -8.57 15.18 -5.76
CA PHE A 26 -7.48 14.20 -5.85
C PHE A 26 -6.23 14.82 -6.47
N LEU A 27 -6.36 15.55 -7.58
CA LEU A 27 -5.23 16.21 -8.22
C LEU A 27 -4.54 17.22 -7.29
N LYS A 28 -5.31 18.05 -6.58
CA LYS A 28 -4.78 19.02 -5.62
C LYS A 28 -4.09 18.35 -4.44
N SER A 29 -4.71 17.30 -3.88
CA SER A 29 -4.15 16.57 -2.73
C SER A 29 -2.84 15.87 -3.09
N TYR A 30 -2.77 15.18 -4.22
CA TYR A 30 -1.54 14.53 -4.67
C TYR A 30 -0.42 15.56 -4.94
N LYS A 31 -0.76 16.68 -5.60
CA LYS A 31 0.20 17.77 -5.81
C LYS A 31 0.68 18.39 -4.50
N ALA A 32 -0.22 18.59 -3.53
CA ALA A 32 0.13 19.14 -2.23
C ALA A 32 1.07 18.20 -1.47
N MET A 33 0.76 16.90 -1.44
CA MET A 33 1.58 15.86 -0.80
C MET A 33 2.99 15.81 -1.40
N ASP A 34 3.11 15.74 -2.73
CA ASP A 34 4.42 15.67 -3.39
C ASP A 34 5.24 16.95 -3.16
N LYS A 35 4.58 18.11 -3.08
CA LYS A 35 5.24 19.38 -2.74
C LYS A 35 5.71 19.39 -1.28
N GLU A 36 4.88 18.91 -0.35
CA GLU A 36 5.22 18.82 1.06
C GLU A 36 6.46 17.94 1.25
N LEU A 37 6.46 16.73 0.67
CA LEU A 37 7.61 15.82 0.67
C LEU A 37 8.89 16.48 0.14
N ARG A 38 8.81 17.26 -0.94
CA ARG A 38 9.98 17.97 -1.51
C ARG A 38 10.58 19.00 -0.57
N SER A 39 9.74 19.62 0.24
CA SER A 39 10.13 20.74 1.13
C SER A 39 10.34 20.31 2.58
N HIS A 40 10.13 19.03 2.90
CA HIS A 40 10.21 18.54 4.26
C HIS A 40 11.67 18.46 4.72
N PRO A 41 12.08 19.17 5.79
CA PRO A 41 13.49 19.37 6.14
C PRO A 41 14.21 18.09 6.59
N ASN A 42 13.46 17.10 7.09
CA ASN A 42 14.00 15.88 7.70
C ASN A 42 13.73 14.62 6.87
N LEU A 43 13.21 14.75 5.64
CA LEU A 43 12.94 13.61 4.77
C LEU A 43 13.71 13.77 3.47
N ASP A 44 14.62 12.84 3.18
CA ASP A 44 15.24 12.75 1.86
C ASP A 44 14.36 11.90 0.94
N CYS A 45 13.64 12.57 0.05
CA CYS A 45 12.81 11.95 -0.97
C CYS A 45 13.42 12.13 -2.37
N PHE A 46 14.72 12.40 -2.48
CA PHE A 46 15.37 12.59 -3.77
C PHE A 46 15.43 11.28 -4.58
N CYS A 47 15.87 10.20 -3.94
CA CYS A 47 15.87 8.84 -4.50
C CYS A 47 14.93 7.89 -3.74
N SER A 48 14.07 8.43 -2.89
CA SER A 48 13.05 7.66 -2.17
C SER A 48 11.68 8.14 -2.61
N GLY A 49 10.78 7.19 -2.86
CA GLY A 49 9.43 7.47 -3.29
C GLY A 49 8.44 6.41 -2.82
N SER A 50 7.18 6.62 -3.17
CA SER A 50 6.08 5.74 -2.77
C SER A 50 4.96 5.74 -3.81
N THR A 51 4.35 4.57 -4.00
CA THR A 51 3.07 4.41 -4.68
C THR A 51 1.95 5.05 -3.86
N ALA A 52 0.77 5.22 -4.45
CA ALA A 52 -0.44 5.50 -3.67
C ALA A 52 -1.69 5.11 -4.45
N VAL A 53 -2.40 4.10 -3.95
CA VAL A 53 -3.78 3.80 -4.31
C VAL A 53 -4.72 4.30 -3.20
N THR A 54 -5.57 5.28 -3.54
CA THR A 54 -6.44 5.98 -2.59
C THR A 54 -7.89 5.83 -3.01
N ILE A 55 -8.77 5.52 -2.05
CA ILE A 55 -10.21 5.37 -2.28
C ILE A 55 -10.99 6.27 -1.32
N VAL A 56 -11.97 6.98 -1.86
CA VAL A 56 -12.99 7.71 -1.10
C VAL A 56 -14.36 7.14 -1.45
N LYS A 57 -15.05 6.58 -0.46
CA LYS A 57 -16.43 6.08 -0.59
C LYS A 57 -17.41 7.10 -0.01
N GLN A 58 -18.32 7.60 -0.85
CA GLN A 58 -19.41 8.51 -0.45
C GLN A 58 -20.76 7.93 -0.88
N GLY A 59 -21.50 7.37 0.07
CA GLY A 59 -22.70 6.59 -0.25
C GLY A 59 -22.35 5.39 -1.13
N SER A 60 -22.98 5.29 -2.31
CA SER A 60 -22.64 4.31 -3.35
C SER A 60 -21.51 4.75 -4.28
N ASN A 61 -21.04 5.99 -4.21
CA ASN A 61 -19.96 6.47 -5.06
C ASN A 61 -18.60 6.04 -4.52
N LEU A 62 -17.76 5.54 -5.41
CA LEU A 62 -16.37 5.18 -5.16
C LEU A 62 -15.47 6.04 -6.06
N PHE A 63 -14.72 6.95 -5.46
CA PHE A 63 -13.73 7.79 -6.14
C PHE A 63 -12.34 7.28 -5.85
N MET A 64 -11.51 7.13 -6.87
CA MET A 64 -10.24 6.43 -6.79
C MET A 64 -9.14 7.24 -7.44
N GLY A 65 -7.96 7.25 -6.82
CA GLY A 65 -6.75 7.85 -7.36
C GLY A 65 -5.60 6.86 -7.25
N ASN A 66 -4.87 6.64 -8.34
CA ASN A 66 -3.70 5.77 -8.35
C ASN A 66 -2.44 6.47 -8.89
N ILE A 67 -1.32 6.28 -8.20
CA ILE A 67 0.03 6.43 -8.75
C ILE A 67 0.85 5.19 -8.38
N GLY A 68 1.64 4.70 -9.33
CA GLY A 68 2.44 3.50 -9.15
C GLY A 68 1.68 2.22 -9.50
N ASP A 69 2.13 1.11 -8.94
CA ASP A 69 1.73 -0.25 -9.26
C ASP A 69 1.11 -1.01 -8.08
N SER A 70 0.81 -0.31 -6.98
CA SER A 70 -0.23 -0.78 -6.07
C SER A 70 -1.59 -0.75 -6.77
N ARG A 71 -2.47 -1.70 -6.42
CA ARG A 71 -3.72 -1.93 -7.14
C ARG A 71 -4.91 -2.04 -6.19
N ALA A 72 -6.06 -1.56 -6.67
CA ALA A 72 -7.37 -1.84 -6.09
C ALA A 72 -8.20 -2.75 -6.99
N ILE A 73 -8.88 -3.71 -6.39
CA ILE A 73 -9.85 -4.59 -7.05
C ILE A 73 -11.16 -4.65 -6.27
N LEU A 74 -12.23 -5.03 -6.95
CA LEU A 74 -13.56 -5.23 -6.40
C LEU A 74 -13.96 -6.70 -6.52
N GLY A 75 -14.35 -7.30 -5.41
CA GLY A 75 -15.09 -8.56 -5.37
C GLY A 75 -16.58 -8.27 -5.57
N SER A 76 -17.14 -8.76 -6.67
CA SER A 76 -18.56 -8.57 -7.01
C SER A 76 -19.18 -9.91 -7.40
N LYS A 77 -20.51 -10.03 -7.26
CA LYS A 77 -21.24 -11.21 -7.72
C LYS A 77 -21.68 -11.04 -9.18
N ASP A 78 -21.46 -12.06 -9.99
CA ASP A 78 -21.98 -12.12 -11.36
C ASP A 78 -23.46 -12.56 -11.39
N SER A 79 -24.01 -12.73 -12.58
CA SER A 79 -25.40 -13.18 -12.78
C SER A 79 -25.68 -14.60 -12.28
N ASN A 80 -24.64 -15.41 -12.04
CA ASN A 80 -24.73 -16.78 -11.54
C ASN A 80 -24.50 -16.86 -10.03
N ASP A 81 -24.45 -15.72 -9.33
CA ASP A 81 -24.12 -15.60 -7.91
C ASP A 81 -22.67 -16.00 -7.56
N SER A 82 -21.81 -16.13 -8.57
CA SER A 82 -20.39 -16.44 -8.40
C SER A 82 -19.59 -15.18 -8.12
N MET A 83 -18.61 -15.28 -7.23
CA MET A 83 -17.71 -14.16 -6.94
C MET A 83 -16.72 -13.96 -8.10
N VAL A 84 -16.62 -12.74 -8.60
CA VAL A 84 -15.71 -12.34 -9.68
C VAL A 84 -14.87 -11.14 -9.28
N ALA A 85 -13.65 -11.08 -9.82
CA ALA A 85 -12.75 -9.95 -9.62
C ALA A 85 -12.92 -8.90 -10.72
N ILE A 86 -13.03 -7.63 -10.31
CA ILE A 86 -13.08 -6.48 -11.21
C ILE A 86 -11.94 -5.54 -10.80
N GLN A 87 -10.94 -5.39 -11.66
CA GLN A 87 -9.84 -4.46 -11.41
C GLN A 87 -10.32 -3.00 -11.52
N LEU A 88 -10.04 -2.21 -10.48
CA LEU A 88 -10.52 -0.82 -10.36
C LEU A 88 -9.48 0.22 -10.80
N THR A 89 -8.19 -0.11 -10.66
CA THR A 89 -7.07 0.78 -10.99
C THR A 89 -6.10 0.10 -11.95
N VAL A 90 -5.44 0.90 -12.80
CA VAL A 90 -4.39 0.43 -13.70
C VAL A 90 -3.04 0.56 -13.02
N ASP A 91 -2.21 -0.48 -13.09
CA ASP A 91 -0.84 -0.44 -12.61
C ASP A 91 0.00 0.41 -13.56
N LEU A 92 0.53 1.53 -13.07
CA LEU A 92 1.19 2.54 -13.90
C LEU A 92 2.65 2.16 -14.16
N LYS A 93 2.85 1.07 -14.91
CA LYS A 93 4.17 0.56 -15.29
C LYS A 93 4.83 1.43 -16.38
N PRO A 94 6.18 1.51 -16.44
CA PRO A 94 6.91 2.40 -17.35
C PRO A 94 6.69 2.18 -18.84
N ASP A 95 6.33 0.96 -19.24
CA ASP A 95 6.15 0.52 -20.63
C ASP A 95 4.74 0.74 -21.18
N LEU A 96 3.79 1.15 -20.34
CA LEU A 96 2.47 1.59 -20.81
C LEU A 96 2.65 2.70 -21.87
N PRO A 97 1.98 2.63 -23.04
CA PRO A 97 2.29 3.51 -24.17
C PRO A 97 2.32 5.00 -23.82
N ARG A 98 1.35 5.48 -23.04
CA ARG A 98 1.26 6.89 -22.61
C ARG A 98 2.36 7.28 -21.63
N GLU A 99 2.74 6.36 -20.75
CA GLU A 99 3.79 6.59 -19.75
C GLU A 99 5.16 6.58 -20.41
N ALA A 100 5.45 5.56 -21.23
CA ALA A 100 6.69 5.44 -21.99
C ALA A 100 6.92 6.63 -22.93
N GLU A 101 5.87 7.10 -23.62
CA GLU A 101 5.96 8.27 -24.49
C GLU A 101 6.33 9.54 -23.68
N ARG A 102 5.67 9.75 -22.54
CA ARG A 102 5.98 10.88 -21.65
C ARG A 102 7.42 10.82 -21.15
N ILE A 103 7.87 9.66 -20.66
CA ILE A 103 9.23 9.46 -20.15
C ILE A 103 10.28 9.76 -21.22
N LYS A 104 10.10 9.20 -22.42
CA LYS A 104 11.01 9.44 -23.57
C LYS A 104 11.04 10.91 -23.98
N ARG A 105 9.88 11.59 -23.99
CA ARG A 105 9.80 13.03 -24.29
C ARG A 105 10.56 13.88 -23.27
N CYS A 106 10.60 13.43 -22.02
CA CYS A 106 11.39 14.02 -20.93
C CYS A 106 12.84 13.52 -20.89
N LYS A 107 13.33 12.84 -21.94
CA LYS A 107 14.68 12.27 -22.06
C LYS A 107 15.00 11.13 -21.08
N GLY A 108 14.04 10.68 -20.27
CA GLY A 108 14.17 9.46 -19.51
C GLY A 108 14.21 8.24 -20.41
N ARG A 109 14.80 7.15 -19.93
CA ARG A 109 14.86 5.88 -20.66
C ARG A 109 13.94 4.85 -20.01
N VAL A 110 13.39 3.97 -20.83
CA VAL A 110 12.55 2.85 -20.38
C VAL A 110 13.10 1.56 -20.97
N PHE A 111 13.56 0.66 -20.11
CA PHE A 111 13.95 -0.71 -20.46
C PHE A 111 14.00 -1.58 -19.19
N ALA A 112 13.96 -2.89 -19.38
CA ALA A 112 14.16 -3.89 -18.34
C ALA A 112 15.62 -4.31 -18.22
N LEU A 113 16.03 -4.78 -17.05
CA LEU A 113 17.33 -5.41 -16.87
C LEU A 113 17.38 -6.75 -17.61
N GLN A 114 18.58 -7.19 -18.01
CA GLN A 114 18.75 -8.44 -18.73
C GLN A 114 18.28 -9.66 -17.91
N ASP A 115 18.53 -9.63 -16.60
CA ASP A 115 18.14 -10.71 -15.68
C ASP A 115 16.68 -10.60 -15.19
N GLU A 116 16.00 -9.48 -15.47
CA GLU A 116 14.60 -9.23 -15.09
C GLU A 116 13.80 -8.67 -16.30
N PRO A 117 13.68 -9.41 -17.42
CA PRO A 117 13.15 -8.88 -18.69
C PRO A 117 11.68 -8.44 -18.61
N GLU A 118 10.94 -8.91 -17.61
CA GLU A 118 9.53 -8.58 -17.39
C GLU A 118 9.34 -7.26 -16.61
N VAL A 119 10.39 -6.75 -15.95
CA VAL A 119 10.31 -5.56 -15.08
C VAL A 119 10.85 -4.34 -15.80
N GLN A 120 9.97 -3.58 -16.42
CA GLN A 120 10.30 -2.34 -17.11
C GLN A 120 10.58 -1.23 -16.10
N ARG A 121 11.67 -0.49 -16.30
CA ARG A 121 12.17 0.51 -15.35
C ARG A 121 12.42 1.85 -16.02
N VAL A 122 12.28 2.92 -15.24
CA VAL A 122 12.66 4.29 -15.61
C VAL A 122 14.10 4.56 -15.18
N TRP A 123 14.89 5.07 -16.11
CA TRP A 123 16.31 5.37 -15.91
C TRP A 123 16.64 6.81 -16.30
N LEU A 124 17.69 7.35 -15.69
CA LEU A 124 18.28 8.63 -16.07
C LEU A 124 18.79 8.60 -17.53
N PRO A 125 18.91 9.76 -18.20
CA PRO A 125 19.32 9.81 -19.61
C PRO A 125 20.73 9.26 -19.87
N PHE A 126 21.63 9.43 -18.90
CA PHE A 126 23.06 9.14 -19.05
C PHE A 126 23.58 8.11 -18.04
N ASP A 127 22.70 7.53 -17.23
CA ASP A 127 23.06 6.56 -16.19
C ASP A 127 21.95 5.54 -15.98
N ASP A 128 22.33 4.29 -15.75
CA ASP A 128 21.44 3.17 -15.44
C ASP A 128 21.08 3.19 -13.93
N ALA A 129 20.61 4.37 -13.48
CA ALA A 129 20.13 4.61 -12.12
C ALA A 129 18.90 5.54 -12.14
N PRO A 130 18.03 5.51 -11.12
CA PRO A 130 17.96 4.51 -10.06
C PRO A 130 17.26 3.20 -10.49
N GLY A 131 16.54 3.19 -11.62
CA GLY A 131 15.82 2.00 -12.11
C GLY A 131 14.44 1.81 -11.47
N LEU A 132 13.59 2.84 -11.52
CA LEU A 132 12.27 2.83 -10.90
C LEU A 132 11.28 1.96 -11.68
N ALA A 133 10.67 0.96 -11.05
CA ALA A 133 9.78 -0.02 -11.70
C ALA A 133 8.34 0.49 -11.97
N MET A 134 8.10 1.79 -11.76
CA MET A 134 6.80 2.45 -11.93
C MET A 134 6.97 3.83 -12.57
N ALA A 135 5.95 4.30 -13.29
CA ALA A 135 6.00 5.55 -14.04
C ALA A 135 5.51 6.78 -13.26
N ARG A 136 4.81 6.56 -12.14
CA ARG A 136 4.24 7.60 -11.30
C ARG A 136 4.48 7.27 -9.84
N ALA A 137 4.91 8.25 -9.06
CA ALA A 137 5.23 8.08 -7.65
C ALA A 137 5.19 9.45 -6.94
N PHE A 138 4.97 9.41 -5.62
CA PHE A 138 5.41 10.49 -4.74
C PHE A 138 6.91 10.38 -4.47
N GLY A 139 7.58 11.49 -4.19
CA GLY A 139 9.04 11.46 -3.99
C GLY A 139 9.77 11.17 -5.29
N ASP A 140 10.86 10.40 -5.29
CA ASP A 140 11.69 10.12 -6.49
C ASP A 140 12.04 11.40 -7.28
N PHE A 141 12.40 12.48 -6.57
CA PHE A 141 12.64 13.78 -7.20
C PHE A 141 13.75 13.76 -8.24
N CYS A 142 14.68 12.80 -8.15
CA CYS A 142 15.73 12.58 -9.15
C CYS A 142 15.17 12.22 -10.54
N LEU A 143 13.96 11.66 -10.62
CA LEU A 143 13.32 11.22 -11.86
C LEU A 143 12.18 12.12 -12.35
N LYS A 144 11.77 13.14 -11.58
CA LYS A 144 10.64 14.01 -11.95
C LYS A 144 10.87 14.80 -13.23
N GLU A 145 12.10 15.24 -13.47
CA GLU A 145 12.47 15.92 -14.73
C GLU A 145 12.55 14.97 -15.93
N TYR A 146 12.56 13.65 -15.67
CA TYR A 146 12.71 12.60 -16.66
C TYR A 146 11.42 11.79 -16.89
N GLY A 147 10.27 12.35 -16.46
CA GLY A 147 8.94 11.88 -16.84
C GLY A 147 8.20 11.07 -15.77
N VAL A 148 8.80 10.86 -14.60
CA VAL A 148 8.04 10.41 -13.41
C VAL A 148 7.18 11.57 -12.91
N ILE A 149 5.91 11.30 -12.59
CA ILE A 149 4.97 12.33 -12.14
C ILE A 149 4.15 11.85 -10.94
N SER A 150 3.67 12.77 -10.12
CA SER A 150 2.75 12.51 -9.00
C SER A 150 1.29 12.79 -9.35
N ILE A 151 0.95 12.87 -10.64
CA ILE A 151 -0.42 13.11 -11.10
C ILE A 151 -1.19 11.77 -11.05
N PRO A 152 -2.26 11.66 -10.25
CA PRO A 152 -3.02 10.42 -10.15
C PRO A 152 -3.79 10.11 -11.43
N GLU A 153 -3.90 8.83 -11.76
CA GLU A 153 -5.01 8.36 -12.58
C GLU A 153 -6.27 8.34 -11.71
N PHE A 154 -7.27 9.11 -12.10
CA PHE A 154 -8.54 9.22 -11.39
C PHE A 154 -9.63 8.42 -12.10
N SER A 155 -10.36 7.62 -11.33
CA SER A 155 -11.54 6.89 -11.77
C SER A 155 -12.69 7.02 -10.77
N HIS A 156 -13.92 6.89 -11.27
CA HIS A 156 -15.14 6.91 -10.49
C HIS A 156 -16.00 5.71 -10.87
N ARG A 157 -16.63 5.10 -9.86
CA ARG A 157 -17.58 4.00 -10.02
C ARG A 157 -18.74 4.19 -9.06
N VAL A 158 -19.95 3.83 -9.51
CA VAL A 158 -21.11 3.67 -8.63
C VAL A 158 -21.23 2.20 -8.25
N LEU A 159 -21.26 1.92 -6.95
CA LEU A 159 -21.44 0.59 -6.40
C LEU A 159 -22.88 0.09 -6.60
N SER A 160 -23.00 -1.22 -6.76
CA SER A 160 -24.26 -1.94 -6.83
C SER A 160 -24.39 -2.93 -5.67
N ASP A 161 -25.58 -3.48 -5.47
CA ASP A 161 -25.82 -4.50 -4.43
C ASP A 161 -25.04 -5.81 -4.65
N GLN A 162 -24.51 -6.02 -5.86
CA GLN A 162 -23.65 -7.16 -6.17
C GLN A 162 -22.23 -6.99 -5.66
N ASP A 163 -21.80 -5.76 -5.41
CA ASP A 163 -20.46 -5.43 -4.97
C ASP A 163 -20.30 -5.74 -3.47
N LYS A 164 -19.34 -6.61 -3.11
CA LYS A 164 -19.22 -7.17 -1.75
C LYS A 164 -18.07 -6.58 -0.96
N PHE A 165 -16.91 -6.44 -1.57
CA PHE A 165 -15.73 -5.91 -0.91
C PHE A 165 -14.75 -5.31 -1.91
N VAL A 166 -13.92 -4.37 -1.45
CA VAL A 166 -12.80 -3.80 -2.19
C VAL A 166 -11.51 -4.23 -1.51
N VAL A 167 -10.51 -4.63 -2.29
CA VAL A 167 -9.16 -4.94 -1.79
C VAL A 167 -8.19 -3.94 -2.38
N LEU A 168 -7.36 -3.32 -1.54
CA LEU A 168 -6.19 -2.53 -1.93
C LEU A 168 -4.96 -3.29 -1.47
N ALA A 169 -3.96 -3.46 -2.32
CA ALA A 169 -2.69 -4.05 -1.89
C ALA A 169 -1.47 -3.48 -2.64
N SER A 170 -0.28 -3.68 -2.07
CA SER A 170 1.01 -3.46 -2.73
C SER A 170 1.31 -4.54 -3.78
N ASP A 171 2.27 -4.26 -4.65
CA ASP A 171 2.84 -5.20 -5.65
C ASP A 171 3.37 -6.49 -5.02
N GLY A 172 3.85 -6.44 -3.77
CA GLY A 172 4.16 -7.65 -3.00
C GLY A 172 3.03 -8.70 -2.95
N VAL A 173 1.77 -8.31 -3.15
CA VAL A 173 0.67 -9.26 -3.38
C VAL A 173 0.46 -9.56 -4.86
N TRP A 174 0.39 -8.52 -5.70
CA TRP A 174 0.00 -8.64 -7.12
C TRP A 174 1.03 -9.32 -8.01
N ASP A 175 2.30 -9.33 -7.61
CA ASP A 175 3.37 -10.02 -8.34
C ASP A 175 3.28 -11.54 -8.20
N VAL A 176 2.57 -12.04 -7.18
CA VAL A 176 2.48 -13.48 -6.89
C VAL A 176 1.05 -14.03 -6.87
N LEU A 177 0.02 -13.19 -6.75
CA LEU A 177 -1.39 -13.59 -6.78
C LEU A 177 -2.16 -12.82 -7.85
N SER A 178 -2.96 -13.56 -8.62
CA SER A 178 -3.93 -12.99 -9.57
C SER A 178 -5.11 -12.34 -8.86
N ASN A 179 -5.84 -11.49 -9.58
CA ASN A 179 -7.03 -10.82 -9.05
C ASN A 179 -8.09 -11.85 -8.60
N GLU A 180 -8.23 -12.93 -9.35
CA GLU A 180 -9.17 -14.02 -9.10
C GLU A 180 -8.81 -14.78 -7.82
N GLU A 181 -7.52 -15.14 -7.64
CA GLU A 181 -7.04 -15.79 -6.42
C GLU A 181 -7.25 -14.89 -5.19
N VAL A 182 -6.97 -13.60 -5.30
CA VAL A 182 -7.21 -12.64 -4.20
C VAL A 182 -8.69 -12.62 -3.80
N VAL A 183 -9.60 -12.57 -4.78
CA VAL A 183 -11.04 -12.58 -4.52
C VAL A 183 -11.49 -13.90 -3.91
N GLU A 184 -10.98 -15.04 -4.38
CA GLU A 184 -11.26 -16.36 -3.80
C GLU A 184 -10.81 -16.44 -2.34
N ILE A 185 -9.59 -15.99 -2.03
CA ILE A 185 -9.04 -15.98 -0.68
C ILE A 185 -9.88 -15.10 0.25
N VAL A 186 -10.18 -13.86 -0.16
CA VAL A 186 -10.93 -12.91 0.67
C VAL A 186 -12.38 -13.35 0.85
N SER A 187 -13.00 -13.94 -0.17
CA SER A 187 -14.38 -14.45 -0.08
C SER A 187 -14.49 -15.74 0.75
N SER A 188 -13.42 -16.53 0.85
CA SER A 188 -13.35 -17.76 1.64
C SER A 188 -12.81 -17.56 3.06
N ALA A 189 -12.45 -16.32 3.43
CA ALA A 189 -11.94 -16.02 4.76
C ALA A 189 -12.99 -16.33 5.84
N PRO A 190 -12.63 -17.02 6.95
CA PRO A 190 -13.57 -17.34 8.01
C PRO A 190 -14.21 -16.12 8.66
N THR A 191 -13.46 -15.03 8.76
CA THR A 191 -13.90 -13.75 9.32
C THR A 191 -13.36 -12.59 8.48
N ARG A 192 -14.07 -11.46 8.50
CA ARG A 192 -13.63 -10.21 7.85
C ARG A 192 -12.30 -9.72 8.40
N SER A 193 -12.10 -9.85 9.72
CA SER A 193 -10.88 -9.44 10.40
C SER A 193 -9.65 -10.29 10.03
N SER A 194 -9.85 -11.56 9.64
CA SER A 194 -8.77 -12.44 9.21
C SER A 194 -8.43 -12.35 7.72
N ALA A 195 -9.33 -11.82 6.89
CA ALA A 195 -9.18 -11.80 5.43
C ALA A 195 -7.85 -11.18 4.95
N ALA A 196 -7.50 -9.99 5.45
CA ALA A 196 -6.26 -9.32 5.05
C ALA A 196 -5.01 -10.10 5.49
N ARG A 197 -5.02 -10.67 6.70
CA ARG A 197 -3.92 -11.50 7.22
C ARG A 197 -3.74 -12.76 6.38
N ILE A 198 -4.83 -13.49 6.11
CA ILE A 198 -4.80 -14.70 5.28
C ILE A 198 -4.29 -14.38 3.87
N LEU A 199 -4.67 -13.23 3.31
CA LEU A 199 -4.18 -12.81 2.00
C LEU A 199 -2.66 -12.56 2.00
N VAL A 200 -2.14 -11.85 3.01
CA VAL A 200 -0.69 -11.63 3.18
C VAL A 200 0.04 -12.96 3.37
N GLU A 201 -0.48 -13.88 4.19
CA GLU A 201 0.12 -15.20 4.40
C GLU A 201 0.12 -16.04 3.12
N SER A 202 -0.93 -15.96 2.29
CA SER A 202 -1.00 -16.62 0.99
C SER A 202 0.04 -16.06 0.02
N ALA A 203 0.16 -14.73 -0.09
CA ALA A 203 1.19 -14.09 -0.92
C ALA A 203 2.59 -14.51 -0.45
N ALA A 204 2.84 -14.53 0.87
CA ALA A 204 4.10 -14.96 1.45
C ALA A 204 4.46 -16.42 1.11
N ARG A 205 3.47 -17.32 1.04
CA ARG A 205 3.68 -18.70 0.59
C ARG A 205 4.00 -18.76 -0.91
N GLU A 206 3.28 -18.01 -1.73
CA GLU A 206 3.49 -17.98 -3.17
C GLU A 206 4.87 -17.41 -3.55
N TRP A 207 5.36 -16.38 -2.86
CA TRP A 207 6.73 -15.89 -3.01
C TRP A 207 7.77 -17.01 -2.80
N LYS A 208 7.63 -17.79 -1.72
CA LYS A 208 8.53 -18.91 -1.43
C LYS A 208 8.46 -20.02 -2.47
N ALA A 209 7.29 -20.23 -3.07
CA ALA A 209 7.07 -21.27 -4.09
C ALA A 209 7.60 -20.85 -5.47
N LYS A 210 7.26 -19.64 -5.93
CA LYS A 210 7.62 -19.13 -7.26
C LYS A 210 9.06 -18.64 -7.33
N TYR A 211 9.56 -18.03 -6.25
CA TYR A 211 10.88 -17.40 -6.19
C TYR A 211 11.68 -17.86 -4.96
N PRO A 212 12.02 -19.16 -4.84
CA PRO A 212 12.61 -19.73 -3.61
C PRO A 212 13.96 -19.15 -3.21
N THR A 213 14.67 -18.51 -4.14
CA THR A 213 15.98 -17.88 -3.92
C THR A 213 15.91 -16.36 -3.81
N SER A 214 14.72 -15.76 -3.99
CA SER A 214 14.54 -14.31 -3.96
C SER A 214 14.02 -13.87 -2.59
N LYS A 215 14.31 -12.61 -2.23
CA LYS A 215 13.64 -12.00 -1.09
C LYS A 215 12.19 -11.70 -1.45
N MET A 216 11.31 -11.94 -0.51
CA MET A 216 9.91 -11.52 -0.56
C MET A 216 9.83 -10.00 -0.47
N ASP A 217 8.92 -9.39 -1.22
CA ASP A 217 8.62 -7.96 -1.09
C ASP A 217 7.66 -7.67 0.07
N ASP A 218 7.57 -6.41 0.48
CA ASP A 218 6.64 -5.98 1.52
C ASP A 218 5.18 -6.16 1.05
N CYS A 219 4.43 -6.96 1.79
CA CYS A 219 3.03 -7.26 1.51
C CYS A 219 2.11 -6.43 2.41
N ALA A 220 1.40 -5.45 1.83
CA ALA A 220 0.40 -4.64 2.52
C ALA A 220 -0.98 -4.85 1.89
N VAL A 221 -2.01 -5.07 2.71
CA VAL A 221 -3.39 -5.33 2.27
C VAL A 221 -4.39 -4.54 3.11
N VAL A 222 -5.40 -3.98 2.45
CA VAL A 222 -6.62 -3.46 3.07
C VAL A 222 -7.83 -4.14 2.42
N CYS A 223 -8.69 -4.76 3.23
CA CYS A 223 -9.98 -5.31 2.80
C CYS A 223 -11.13 -4.45 3.34
N LEU A 224 -11.91 -3.83 2.45
CA LEU A 224 -13.07 -3.01 2.78
C LEU A 224 -14.36 -3.76 2.39
N PHE A 225 -15.08 -4.30 3.37
CA PHE A 225 -16.39 -4.93 3.14
C PHE A 225 -17.51 -3.88 3.04
N LEU A 226 -18.41 -4.04 2.06
CA LEU A 226 -19.35 -2.99 1.64
C LEU A 226 -20.76 -3.13 2.25
N ASP A 227 -21.04 -4.22 2.95
CA ASP A 227 -22.35 -4.49 3.57
C ASP A 227 -22.59 -3.77 4.90
N GLY A 228 -21.60 -3.00 5.37
CA GLY A 228 -21.68 -2.21 6.60
C GLY A 228 -21.72 -3.06 7.88
N LYS A 229 -21.48 -4.37 7.78
CA LYS A 229 -21.46 -5.29 8.92
C LYS A 229 -20.02 -5.58 9.32
N MET A 230 -19.72 -5.44 10.60
CA MET A 230 -18.56 -6.10 11.19
C MET A 230 -18.96 -7.45 11.77
N ASP A 231 -18.00 -8.37 11.86
CA ASP A 231 -18.17 -9.55 12.70
C ASP A 231 -18.30 -9.06 14.15
N SER A 232 -19.27 -9.58 14.90
CA SER A 232 -19.30 -9.39 16.34
C SER A 232 -18.00 -9.95 16.92
N GLU A 233 -17.25 -9.16 17.69
CA GLU A 233 -16.06 -9.62 18.40
C GLU A 233 -16.43 -10.79 19.34
N SER A 234 -16.31 -12.00 18.82
CA SER A 234 -16.16 -13.21 19.61
C SER A 234 -14.95 -13.91 19.01
N ASP A 235 -13.79 -13.71 19.65
CA ASP A 235 -12.71 -14.69 19.80
C ASP A 235 -11.45 -13.97 20.32
N TYR A 236 -11.45 -13.67 21.62
CA TYR A 236 -10.20 -13.58 22.37
C TYR A 236 -9.74 -15.02 22.62
N GLU A 237 -8.94 -15.59 21.73
CA GLU A 237 -7.99 -16.60 22.18
C GLU A 237 -6.82 -15.87 22.83
N GLU A 238 -6.76 -15.95 24.15
CA GLU A 238 -5.57 -15.68 24.96
C GLU A 238 -4.40 -16.53 24.43
N GLN A 239 -3.55 -15.93 23.60
CA GLN A 239 -2.13 -16.27 23.60
C GLN A 239 -1.40 -15.14 24.31
N GLY A 240 -1.03 -15.42 25.56
CA GLY A 240 -0.43 -14.48 26.48
C GLY A 240 0.85 -13.88 25.92
N PHE A 241 0.80 -12.59 25.62
CA PHE A 241 1.93 -11.70 25.76
C PHE A 241 1.53 -10.60 26.75
N SER A 242 2.14 -10.66 27.94
CA SER A 242 1.98 -9.67 28.99
C SER A 242 2.32 -8.28 28.47
N SER A 243 1.31 -7.44 28.26
CA SER A 243 1.51 -6.00 28.19
C SER A 243 1.78 -5.48 29.60
N ALA A 244 2.96 -4.89 29.80
CA ALA A 244 3.32 -4.23 31.05
C ALA A 244 2.41 -3.00 31.25
N THR A 245 1.37 -3.17 32.06
CA THR A 245 0.52 -2.08 32.55
C THR A 245 1.31 -1.20 33.53
N LEU A 246 1.65 0.02 33.12
CA LEU A 246 2.00 1.09 34.06
C LEU A 246 0.72 1.56 34.75
N GLN A 247 0.61 1.23 36.04
CA GLN A 247 -0.49 1.64 36.90
C GLN A 247 -0.40 3.13 37.27
N SER A 248 -1.54 3.81 37.05
CA SER A 248 -2.23 4.81 37.86
C SER A 248 -1.46 5.92 38.59
N ASN A 249 -1.98 7.15 38.45
CA ASN A 249 -2.45 7.86 39.63
C ASN A 249 -3.76 8.64 39.37
N ASN A 250 -4.67 8.50 40.33
CA ASN A 250 -6.03 9.04 40.40
C ASN A 250 -6.11 10.57 40.43
N HIS A 251 -7.22 11.13 39.92
CA HIS A 251 -8.16 11.87 40.79
C HIS A 251 -9.55 12.16 40.16
N SER A 252 -10.56 11.70 40.91
CA SER A 252 -11.96 12.10 41.11
C SER A 252 -12.60 13.28 40.34
N GLY A 253 -13.86 13.07 39.93
CA GLY A 253 -14.94 14.02 40.28
C GLY A 253 -16.05 14.30 39.26
N ASN A 254 -17.25 13.77 39.56
CA ASN A 254 -18.61 14.28 39.32
C ASN A 254 -19.43 13.92 38.06
N VAL A 255 -20.65 13.53 38.40
CA VAL A 255 -21.86 13.13 37.66
C VAL A 255 -22.65 14.36 37.23
N VAL A 256 -23.18 14.39 35.99
CA VAL A 256 -24.49 14.97 35.64
C VAL A 256 -25.06 14.24 34.40
N GLU A 257 -26.31 13.80 34.49
CA GLU A 257 -27.15 13.25 33.39
C GLU A 257 -27.59 14.37 32.43
N SER A 258 -27.69 14.09 31.12
CA SER A 258 -28.86 14.52 30.34
C SER A 258 -28.97 13.78 29.00
N ASP A 259 -30.21 13.41 28.72
CA ASP A 259 -30.84 12.85 27.53
C ASP A 259 -30.66 13.71 26.27
N ASP A 260 -30.40 13.09 25.11
CA ASP A 260 -31.08 13.42 23.85
C ASP A 260 -30.72 12.42 22.73
N GLY A 261 -31.76 11.87 22.11
CA GLY A 261 -31.68 10.88 21.04
C GLY A 261 -30.99 11.40 19.79
N GLN A 262 -29.96 10.68 19.34
CA GLN A 262 -29.41 10.81 18.00
C GLN A 262 -29.29 9.41 17.40
N ASN A 263 -29.95 9.21 16.25
CA ASN A 263 -29.69 8.07 15.38
C ASN A 263 -28.19 8.00 15.12
N SER A 264 -27.55 6.97 15.63
CA SER A 264 -26.13 6.73 15.48
C SER A 264 -25.80 6.56 13.99
N GLU A 265 -25.10 7.54 13.42
CA GLU A 265 -24.37 7.33 12.16
C GLU A 265 -23.45 6.12 12.33
N PRO A 266 -23.28 5.26 11.31
CA PRO A 266 -22.36 4.14 11.40
C PRO A 266 -20.93 4.67 11.50
N CYS A 267 -20.42 4.73 12.73
CA CYS A 267 -19.03 4.99 13.02
C CYS A 267 -18.21 3.75 12.62
N LEU A 268 -17.30 3.91 11.67
CA LEU A 268 -16.31 2.89 11.36
C LEU A 268 -15.35 2.78 12.55
N GLN A 269 -15.51 1.75 13.38
CA GLN A 269 -14.51 1.40 14.38
C GLN A 269 -13.21 1.01 13.66
N ARG A 270 -12.14 1.72 13.98
CA ARG A 270 -10.82 1.59 13.36
C ARG A 270 -10.10 0.38 13.98
N ASN A 271 -9.79 -0.64 13.18
CA ASN A 271 -8.95 -1.75 13.62
C ASN A 271 -7.46 -1.43 13.48
N PHE A 272 -6.68 -2.06 14.35
CA PHE A 272 -5.23 -1.90 14.48
C PHE A 272 -4.47 -2.56 13.32
N THR A 273 -3.37 -1.94 12.91
CA THR A 273 -2.43 -2.53 11.94
C THR A 273 -1.74 -3.74 12.57
N VAL A 274 -2.02 -4.94 12.06
CA VAL A 274 -1.28 -6.16 12.44
C VAL A 274 0.06 -6.15 11.72
N ARG A 275 1.16 -6.01 12.45
CA ARG A 275 2.53 -6.22 11.94
C ARG A 275 2.92 -7.67 12.21
N SER A 276 3.25 -8.41 11.17
CA SER A 276 3.85 -9.74 11.35
C SER A 276 5.35 -9.55 11.59
N SER A 277 5.83 -9.83 12.79
CA SER A 277 7.27 -9.86 13.08
C SER A 277 7.57 -11.06 13.96
N GLU A 278 7.79 -12.22 13.35
CA GLU A 278 8.41 -13.37 14.02
C GLU A 278 9.32 -14.12 13.03
N GLU A 279 10.62 -13.80 13.06
CA GLU A 279 11.67 -14.73 12.62
C GLU A 279 12.07 -15.56 13.85
N HIS A 280 11.53 -16.78 13.97
CA HIS A 280 11.93 -17.74 14.99
C HIS A 280 13.05 -18.64 14.46
N ASP A 281 14.30 -18.30 14.80
CA ASP A 281 15.46 -19.17 14.59
C ASP A 281 15.49 -20.30 15.63
N GLN A 282 15.04 -21.50 15.22
CA GLN A 282 15.30 -22.74 15.96
C GLN A 282 16.41 -23.54 15.27
N TYR A 283 17.68 -23.26 15.64
CA TYR A 283 18.75 -24.25 15.47
C TYR A 283 19.14 -24.86 16.82
N ARG A 284 18.85 -26.16 16.89
CA ARG A 284 19.15 -27.12 17.94
C ARG A 284 20.67 -27.16 18.19
N ARG A 285 21.10 -26.67 19.35
CA ARG A 285 22.48 -26.69 19.85
C ARG A 285 22.89 -28.12 20.21
N VAL A 286 23.91 -28.66 19.53
CA VAL A 286 24.63 -29.88 19.95
C VAL A 286 25.82 -29.44 20.81
N PRO A 287 26.08 -30.07 21.98
CA PRO A 287 27.18 -29.63 22.85
C PRO A 287 28.51 -30.22 22.39
N VAL A 288 29.54 -29.39 22.29
CA VAL A 288 30.95 -29.80 22.28
C VAL A 288 31.69 -28.96 23.30
N ASP A 289 32.53 -29.63 24.08
CA ASP A 289 33.17 -29.19 25.30
C ASP A 289 34.14 -27.99 25.18
N VAL A 290 34.02 -27.17 26.22
CA VAL A 290 34.95 -26.27 26.94
C VAL A 290 36.42 -26.22 26.48
N GLU A 291 36.92 -24.99 26.23
CA GLU A 291 38.16 -24.47 26.84
C GLU A 291 38.18 -22.92 26.86
N ALA A 292 38.91 -22.39 27.84
CA ALA A 292 38.71 -21.12 28.53
C ALA A 292 39.41 -19.89 27.90
N GLY A 293 38.90 -18.70 28.23
CA GLY A 293 39.58 -17.41 27.98
C GLY A 293 38.74 -16.19 28.37
N GLU A 294 39.06 -15.60 29.53
CA GLU A 294 38.43 -14.43 30.14
C GLU A 294 38.61 -13.13 29.34
N ASN A 295 37.59 -12.26 29.32
CA ASN A 295 37.52 -10.95 30.04
C ASN A 295 36.82 -9.82 29.24
N GLY A 296 35.78 -9.23 29.87
CA GLY A 296 35.59 -7.77 29.94
C GLY A 296 34.57 -7.08 29.02
N GLY A 297 33.52 -6.51 29.62
CA GLY A 297 33.02 -5.17 29.26
C GLY A 297 31.67 -5.07 28.54
N THR A 298 30.62 -4.81 29.32
CA THR A 298 29.29 -4.33 28.89
C THR A 298 29.34 -2.89 28.36
N GLU A 299 28.75 -2.62 27.19
CA GLU A 299 28.06 -1.35 26.89
C GLU A 299 26.87 -1.61 25.96
N ASP A 300 25.68 -1.24 26.44
CA ASP A 300 24.42 -1.18 25.70
C ASP A 300 24.51 -0.15 24.57
N GLN A 301 24.27 -0.57 23.33
CA GLN A 301 24.05 0.35 22.20
C GLN A 301 22.72 0.04 21.50
N ASN A 302 21.70 0.71 22.02
CA ASN A 302 20.70 1.49 21.28
C ASN A 302 20.59 1.18 19.77
N TRP A 303 19.57 0.41 19.38
CA TRP A 303 19.25 0.18 17.96
C TRP A 303 18.69 1.46 17.32
N SER A 304 19.53 2.22 16.63
CA SER A 304 19.08 3.28 15.73
C SER A 304 18.63 2.65 14.41
N GLY A 305 17.32 2.61 14.17
CA GLY A 305 16.75 2.30 12.87
C GLY A 305 17.10 3.42 11.88
N LEU A 306 18.08 3.16 11.02
CA LEU A 306 18.41 3.94 9.81
C LEU A 306 19.50 3.17 9.05
N GLU A 307 19.11 2.12 8.34
CA GLU A 307 19.90 1.62 7.22
C GLU A 307 18.92 1.28 6.11
N GLY A 308 18.87 2.15 5.09
CA GLY A 308 18.09 1.93 3.89
C GLY A 308 18.59 0.68 3.18
N VAL A 309 17.76 -0.35 3.14
CA VAL A 309 18.10 -1.58 2.43
C VAL A 309 17.86 -1.34 0.94
N THR A 310 18.94 -1.11 0.21
CA THR A 310 19.00 -1.28 -1.24
C THR A 310 18.43 -2.64 -1.62
N ARG A 311 17.41 -2.66 -2.50
CA ARG A 311 16.95 -3.87 -3.20
C ARG A 311 18.19 -4.54 -3.81
N VAL A 312 18.54 -5.72 -3.29
CA VAL A 312 19.72 -6.48 -3.72
C VAL A 312 19.40 -7.10 -5.07
N ASN A 313 19.63 -6.32 -6.13
CA ASN A 313 19.99 -6.74 -7.49
C ASN A 313 20.70 -5.61 -8.26
N SER A 314 21.11 -4.52 -7.60
CA SER A 314 21.92 -3.46 -8.18
C SER A 314 23.38 -3.62 -7.75
N LEU A 315 24.20 -4.25 -8.58
CA LEU A 315 25.66 -4.14 -8.48
C LEU A 315 26.08 -2.75 -8.98
N VAL A 316 25.87 -1.73 -8.16
CA VAL A 316 26.54 -0.43 -8.31
C VAL A 316 27.56 -0.32 -7.18
N GLN A 317 28.84 -0.55 -7.49
CA GLN A 317 29.92 -0.16 -6.60
C GLN A 317 29.98 1.37 -6.57
N LEU A 318 29.47 1.97 -5.50
CA LEU A 318 29.73 3.38 -5.22
C LEU A 318 31.23 3.56 -4.89
N PRO A 319 31.91 4.62 -5.38
CA PRO A 319 33.27 4.90 -4.99
C PRO A 319 33.34 5.18 -3.48
N ARG A 320 34.18 4.43 -2.76
CA ARG A 320 34.54 4.78 -1.38
C ARG A 320 35.45 6.00 -1.41
N PHE A 321 34.93 7.15 -0.98
CA PHE A 321 35.79 8.28 -0.61
C PHE A 321 36.46 7.92 0.73
N SER A 322 37.77 7.68 0.69
CA SER A 322 38.57 7.54 1.91
C SER A 322 38.65 8.89 2.62
N GLU A 323 38.29 8.94 3.90
CA GLU A 323 38.62 10.07 4.77
C GLU A 323 40.15 10.20 4.86
N GLU A 324 40.73 11.15 4.12
CA GLU A 324 42.06 11.64 4.43
C GLU A 324 41.98 12.44 5.74
N LYS A 325 42.46 11.83 6.83
CA LYS A 325 42.83 12.61 8.03
C LYS A 325 44.06 13.46 7.68
N PRO A 326 44.03 14.78 7.94
CA PRO A 326 45.24 15.58 7.88
C PRO A 326 46.17 15.14 9.03
N ARG A 327 47.43 14.84 8.71
CA ARG A 327 48.48 14.65 9.72
C ARG A 327 49.10 16.01 10.08
N PRO A 328 49.57 16.18 11.33
CA PRO A 328 50.00 17.46 11.89
C PRO A 328 51.23 18.07 11.22
#